data_AF-A0A3B1A0Q3-F1
#
_entry.id   AF-A0A3B1A0Q3-F1
#
_cell.length_a   1.000
_cell.length_b   1.000
_cell.length_c   1.000
_cell.angle_alpha   90.00
_cell.angle_beta   90.00
_cell.angle_gamma   90.00
#
_symmetry.space_group_name_H-M   'P 1'
#
loop_
_entity.id
_entity.type
_entity.pdbx_description
1 polymer ?
#
loop_
_entity_poly.entity_id
_entity_poly.type
_entity_poly.pdbx_seq_one_letter_code
_entity_poly.pdbx_strand_id
1 'polypeptide(L)'
;EEDPISKSNVCLLVSRIYTIDDGQTTTPVQLIYNGKEIIAKTKSDIDMSYPEIGLQIDTHVKHSISRLHKNSIAVFTDVNQAIHQQFIDGHQARLALGFWPTWPQTHTRTIDFSLIGYTKAYSKLKKCQRNGN
;
A
#
# COMPACT_ATOMS: atom_id res chain seq x y z
N GLU A 1 7.57 -13.02 7.99
CA GLU A 1 6.14 -13.07 7.61
C GLU A 1 6.04 -13.55 6.17
N GLU A 2 4.90 -14.08 5.75
CA GLU A 2 4.72 -14.55 4.38
C GLU A 2 4.40 -13.37 3.45
N ASP A 3 5.21 -13.20 2.40
CA ASP A 3 4.98 -12.16 1.38
C ASP A 3 3.65 -12.41 0.63
N PRO A 4 2.77 -11.40 0.50
CA PRO A 4 1.46 -11.59 -0.11
C PRO A 4 1.52 -11.87 -1.63
N ILE A 5 2.63 -11.52 -2.30
CA ILE A 5 2.87 -11.73 -3.73
C ILE A 5 3.64 -13.04 -3.96
N SER A 6 4.84 -13.18 -3.38
CA SER A 6 5.74 -14.32 -3.67
C SER A 6 5.47 -15.56 -2.82
N LYS A 7 4.70 -15.44 -1.72
CA LYS A 7 4.44 -16.53 -0.75
C LYS A 7 5.67 -17.03 0.00
N SER A 8 6.79 -16.33 -0.10
CA SER A 8 8.01 -16.66 0.62
C SER A 8 8.03 -16.05 2.02
N ASN A 9 8.67 -16.72 2.97
CA ASN A 9 8.92 -16.17 4.30
C ASN A 9 10.07 -15.14 4.25
N VAL A 10 9.73 -13.87 4.43
CA VAL A 10 10.67 -12.75 4.36
C VAL A 10 10.42 -11.73 5.48
N CYS A 11 11.35 -10.81 5.64
CA CYS A 11 11.13 -9.63 6.48
C CYS A 11 10.25 -8.62 5.74
N LEU A 12 9.19 -8.15 6.38
CA LEU A 12 8.26 -7.17 5.84
C LEU A 12 8.22 -5.93 6.73
N LEU A 13 8.05 -4.75 6.12
CA LEU A 13 7.60 -3.54 6.83
C LEU A 13 6.11 -3.41 6.59
N VAL A 14 5.35 -3.40 7.67
CA VAL A 14 3.90 -3.54 7.62
C VAL A 14 3.24 -2.40 8.40
N SER A 15 2.25 -1.76 7.80
CA SER A 15 1.46 -0.72 8.47
C SER A 15 0.46 -1.33 9.46
N ARG A 16 -0.15 -0.47 10.28
CA ARG A 16 -1.41 -0.82 10.94
C ARG A 16 -2.46 -1.15 9.88
N ILE A 17 -3.39 -2.03 10.26
CA ILE A 17 -4.58 -2.31 9.46
C ILE A 17 -5.59 -1.22 9.77
N TYR A 18 -6.14 -0.62 8.73
CA TYR A 18 -7.28 0.28 8.82
C TYR A 18 -8.45 -0.32 8.03
N THR A 19 -9.67 0.12 8.30
CA THR A 19 -10.85 -0.33 7.55
C THR A 19 -11.42 0.84 6.77
N ILE A 20 -11.90 0.57 5.55
CA ILE A 20 -12.57 1.55 4.70
C ILE A 20 -13.86 0.97 4.14
N ASP A 21 -14.86 1.82 3.95
CA ASP A 21 -16.09 1.47 3.21
C ASP A 21 -15.74 1.12 1.75
N ASP A 22 -16.11 -0.08 1.31
CA ASP A 22 -15.94 -0.55 -0.06
C ASP A 22 -17.20 -0.39 -0.93
N GLY A 23 -18.25 0.24 -0.39
CA GLY A 23 -19.55 0.45 -1.04
C GLY A 23 -20.58 -0.62 -0.73
N GLN A 24 -20.20 -1.71 -0.05
CA GLN A 24 -21.11 -2.74 0.45
C GLN A 24 -20.95 -2.95 1.96
N THR A 25 -19.71 -2.90 2.43
CA THR A 25 -19.31 -3.13 3.82
C THR A 25 -18.01 -2.39 4.11
N THR A 26 -17.31 -2.76 5.17
CA THR A 26 -15.94 -2.30 5.44
C THR A 26 -14.93 -3.39 5.10
N THR A 27 -13.87 -3.02 4.37
CA THR A 27 -12.76 -3.90 4.02
C THR A 27 -11.48 -3.47 4.76
N PRO A 28 -10.70 -4.41 5.33
CA PRO A 28 -9.42 -4.07 5.92
C PRO A 28 -8.40 -3.78 4.82
N VAL A 29 -7.58 -2.76 5.03
CA VAL A 29 -6.53 -2.30 4.13
C VAL A 29 -5.23 -2.16 4.90
N GLN A 30 -4.14 -2.61 4.29
CA GLN A 30 -2.81 -2.57 4.86
C GLN A 30 -1.78 -2.23 3.79
N LEU A 31 -0.81 -1.38 4.13
CA LEU A 31 0.39 -1.14 3.34
C LEU A 31 1.51 -2.04 3.82
N ILE A 32 2.19 -2.66 2.87
CA ILE A 32 3.31 -3.58 3.09
C ILE A 32 4.44 -3.16 2.16
N TYR A 33 5.66 -3.14 2.66
CA TYR A 33 6.86 -3.03 1.85
C TYR A 33 7.75 -4.24 2.09
N ASN A 34 8.06 -4.97 1.02
CA ASN A 34 8.81 -6.24 1.08
C ASN A 34 10.30 -6.11 0.76
N GLY A 35 10.81 -4.89 0.58
CA GLY A 35 12.18 -4.63 0.11
C GLY A 35 12.29 -4.34 -1.38
N LYS A 36 11.22 -4.59 -2.15
CA LYS A 36 11.20 -4.37 -3.60
C LYS A 36 10.00 -3.54 -4.04
N GLU A 37 8.81 -3.89 -3.55
CA GLU A 37 7.53 -3.31 -3.96
C GLU A 37 6.80 -2.77 -2.72
N ILE A 38 6.00 -1.73 -2.93
CA ILE A 38 4.97 -1.32 -1.97
C ILE A 38 3.68 -2.00 -2.41
N ILE A 39 2.96 -2.55 -1.44
CA ILE A 39 1.82 -3.41 -1.65
C ILE A 39 0.68 -2.88 -0.79
N ALA A 40 -0.45 -2.57 -1.41
CA ALA A 40 -1.70 -2.32 -0.72
C ALA A 40 -2.55 -3.58 -0.78
N LYS A 41 -2.74 -4.23 0.37
CA LYS A 41 -3.54 -5.46 0.50
C LYS A 41 -4.90 -5.13 1.07
N THR A 42 -5.95 -5.61 0.41
CA THR A 42 -7.34 -5.49 0.87
C THR A 42 -8.02 -6.86 0.89
N LYS A 43 -9.28 -6.94 1.34
CA LYS A 43 -10.12 -8.15 1.13
C LYS A 43 -11.06 -8.03 -0.08
N SER A 44 -11.33 -6.81 -0.53
CA SER A 44 -12.29 -6.54 -1.60
C SER A 44 -11.55 -6.41 -2.93
N ASP A 45 -12.23 -6.71 -4.04
CA ASP A 45 -11.60 -6.57 -5.35
C ASP A 45 -11.42 -5.09 -5.70
N ILE A 46 -10.25 -4.74 -6.21
CA ILE A 46 -9.89 -3.38 -6.61
C ILE A 46 -10.30 -3.19 -8.07
N ASP A 47 -10.98 -2.07 -8.33
CA ASP A 47 -11.38 -1.67 -9.67
C ASP A 47 -10.45 -0.55 -10.18
N MET A 48 -9.65 -0.86 -11.20
CA MET A 48 -8.70 0.08 -11.80
C MET A 48 -9.36 1.13 -12.72
N SER A 49 -10.67 1.01 -13.01
CA SER A 49 -11.39 1.98 -13.84
C SER A 49 -11.67 3.31 -13.13
N TYR A 50 -11.57 3.32 -11.80
CA TYR A 50 -11.77 4.52 -11.01
C TYR A 50 -10.68 5.56 -11.27
N PRO A 51 -11.03 6.85 -11.40
CA PRO A 51 -10.04 7.89 -11.58
C PRO A 51 -9.23 8.10 -10.31
N GLU A 52 -8.02 8.65 -10.45
CA GLU A 52 -7.24 9.14 -9.34
C GLU A 52 -6.87 8.08 -8.28
N ILE A 53 -6.86 6.79 -8.63
CA ILE A 53 -6.35 5.72 -7.77
C ILE A 53 -4.82 5.77 -7.67
N GLY A 54 -4.28 5.35 -6.53
CA GLY A 54 -2.83 5.33 -6.30
C GLY A 54 -2.43 5.71 -4.88
N LEU A 55 -1.13 5.92 -4.69
CA LEU A 55 -0.51 6.22 -3.41
C LEU A 55 0.16 7.59 -3.45
N GLN A 56 -0.24 8.49 -2.57
CA GLN A 56 0.30 9.84 -2.46
C GLN A 56 0.95 10.03 -1.09
N ILE A 57 2.14 10.62 -1.04
CA ILE A 57 2.81 10.95 0.21
C ILE A 57 2.71 12.45 0.42
N ASP A 58 2.05 12.88 1.49
CA ASP A 58 1.68 14.27 1.76
C ASP A 58 1.08 14.95 0.51
N THR A 59 1.76 15.95 -0.06
CA THR A 59 1.34 16.70 -1.24
C THR A 59 2.15 16.37 -2.50
N HIS A 60 2.94 15.29 -2.49
CA HIS A 60 3.75 14.88 -3.64
C HIS A 60 2.87 14.33 -4.78
N VAL A 61 3.50 14.12 -5.94
CA VAL A 61 2.85 13.43 -7.07
C VAL A 61 2.41 12.04 -6.63
N LYS A 62 1.20 11.65 -7.04
CA LYS A 62 0.61 10.34 -6.77
C LYS A 62 1.34 9.27 -7.57
N HIS A 63 1.73 8.20 -6.90
CA HIS A 63 2.31 7.01 -7.50
C HIS A 63 1.19 6.09 -7.98
N SER A 64 1.21 5.76 -9.26
CA SER A 64 0.21 4.92 -9.91
C SER A 64 0.33 3.46 -9.50
N ILE A 65 -0.80 2.75 -9.45
CA ILE A 65 -0.81 1.30 -9.27
C ILE A 65 -0.25 0.65 -10.53
N SER A 66 0.88 -0.04 -10.42
CA SER A 66 1.55 -0.68 -11.55
C SER A 66 0.80 -1.92 -12.04
N ARG A 67 0.24 -2.71 -11.10
CA ARG A 67 -0.56 -3.91 -11.39
C ARG A 67 -1.42 -4.32 -10.20
N LEU A 68 -2.42 -5.16 -10.46
CA LEU A 68 -3.11 -5.93 -9.41
C LEU A 68 -2.54 -7.36 -9.29
N HIS A 69 -2.64 -7.92 -8.11
CA HIS A 69 -2.44 -9.34 -7.82
C HIS A 69 -3.70 -9.90 -7.16
N LYS A 70 -4.30 -10.95 -7.75
CA LYS A 70 -5.57 -11.56 -7.28
C LYS A 70 -6.70 -10.54 -7.05
N ASN A 71 -6.74 -9.46 -7.83
CA ASN A 71 -7.67 -8.33 -7.77
C ASN A 71 -7.72 -7.53 -6.46
N SER A 72 -7.40 -8.11 -5.31
CA SER A 72 -7.48 -7.50 -3.98
C SER A 72 -6.18 -6.88 -3.48
N ILE A 73 -5.11 -7.00 -4.27
CA ILE A 73 -3.78 -6.48 -3.94
C ILE A 73 -3.28 -5.55 -5.04
N ALA A 74 -3.13 -4.27 -4.72
CA ALA A 74 -2.48 -3.30 -5.60
C ALA A 74 -0.98 -3.27 -5.34
N VAL A 75 -0.19 -3.26 -6.41
CA VAL A 75 1.27 -3.27 -6.34
C VAL A 75 1.85 -2.06 -7.04
N PHE A 76 2.74 -1.38 -6.33
CA PHE A 76 3.55 -0.26 -6.81
C PHE A 76 4.98 -0.78 -7.00
N THR A 77 5.45 -0.84 -8.25
CA THR A 77 6.78 -1.39 -8.59
C THR A 77 7.85 -0.31 -8.76
N ASP A 78 7.45 0.93 -9.02
CA ASP A 78 8.37 2.07 -9.22
C ASP A 78 8.89 2.63 -7.89
N VAL A 79 9.23 1.73 -6.97
CA VAL A 79 9.68 2.05 -5.61
C VAL A 79 11.17 2.34 -5.62
N ASN A 80 11.50 3.55 -6.06
CA ASN A 80 12.86 4.06 -6.11
C ASN A 80 13.25 4.80 -4.81
N GLN A 81 14.47 5.33 -4.78
CA GLN A 81 14.95 6.12 -3.64
C GLN A 81 14.09 7.36 -3.38
N ALA A 82 13.46 7.96 -4.40
CA ALA A 82 12.67 9.16 -4.24
C ALA A 82 11.39 8.92 -3.43
N ILE A 83 10.64 7.84 -3.71
CA ILE A 83 9.46 7.51 -2.88
C ILE A 83 9.88 7.13 -1.45
N HIS A 84 11.01 6.44 -1.27
CA HIS A 84 11.52 6.17 0.08
C HIS A 84 11.86 7.45 0.83
N GLN A 85 12.45 8.43 0.15
CA GLN A 85 12.74 9.73 0.74
C GLN A 85 11.44 10.45 1.12
N GLN A 86 10.42 10.42 0.27
CA GLN A 86 9.08 10.92 0.62
C GLN A 86 8.53 10.24 1.87
N PHE A 87 8.65 8.92 2.01
CA PHE A 87 8.20 8.21 3.21
C PHE A 87 8.99 8.55 4.48
N ILE A 88 10.28 8.89 4.35
CA ILE A 88 11.16 9.26 5.46
C ILE A 88 10.85 10.67 5.96
N ASP A 89 10.66 11.61 5.02
CA ASP A 89 10.45 13.03 5.32
C ASP A 89 8.97 13.36 5.56
N GLY A 90 8.08 12.52 5.03
CA GLY A 90 6.65 12.75 5.03
C GLY A 90 5.93 12.32 6.31
N HIS A 91 4.69 12.76 6.43
CA HIS A 91 3.87 12.55 7.63
C HIS A 91 2.73 11.56 7.38
N GLN A 92 2.23 11.53 6.15
CA GLN A 92 1.05 10.77 5.76
C GLN A 92 1.23 10.14 4.39
N ALA A 93 0.82 8.88 4.26
CA ALA A 93 0.62 8.23 2.97
C ALA A 93 -0.88 8.01 2.75
N ARG A 94 -1.44 8.68 1.75
CA ARG A 94 -2.83 8.55 1.31
C ARG A 94 -2.93 7.53 0.18
N LEU A 95 -3.67 6.46 0.42
CA LEU A 95 -4.00 5.46 -0.58
C LEU A 95 -5.43 5.72 -1.07
N ALA A 96 -5.60 5.79 -2.39
CA ALA A 96 -6.87 5.99 -3.07
C ALA A 96 -7.20 4.74 -3.92
N LEU A 97 -8.34 4.11 -3.69
CA LEU A 97 -8.77 2.88 -4.38
C LEU A 97 -10.23 2.95 -4.83
N GLY A 98 -10.54 2.31 -5.96
CA GLY A 98 -11.89 1.91 -6.35
C GLY A 98 -12.13 0.45 -5.98
N PHE A 99 -13.37 0.08 -5.65
CA PHE A 99 -13.74 -1.29 -5.27
C PHE A 99 -14.84 -1.88 -6.15
N TRP A 100 -14.76 -3.18 -6.40
CA TRP A 100 -15.75 -3.97 -7.14
C TRP A 100 -16.41 -5.02 -6.21
N PRO A 101 -17.74 -5.26 -6.32
CA PRO A 101 -18.72 -4.55 -7.14
C PRO A 101 -19.29 -3.32 -6.43
N THR A 102 -19.35 -2.19 -7.13
CA THR A 102 -20.03 -0.99 -6.65
C THR A 102 -20.93 -0.46 -7.76
N TRP A 103 -22.25 -0.64 -7.60
CA TRP A 103 -23.26 -0.05 -8.47
C TRP A 103 -24.19 0.85 -7.65
N PRO A 104 -24.31 2.14 -7.99
CA PRO A 104 -23.54 2.87 -9.01
C PRO A 104 -22.07 3.05 -8.62
N GLN A 105 -21.20 3.20 -9.63
CA GLN A 105 -19.83 3.64 -9.42
C GLN A 105 -19.88 5.02 -8.77
N THR A 106 -19.46 5.14 -7.51
CA THR A 106 -19.59 6.42 -6.77
C THR A 106 -18.30 7.22 -6.86
N HIS A 107 -17.38 6.97 -5.94
CA HIS A 107 -16.16 7.76 -5.77
C HIS A 107 -15.03 6.90 -5.24
N THR A 108 -13.81 7.21 -5.67
CA THR A 108 -12.58 6.64 -5.14
C THR A 108 -12.53 6.82 -3.62
N ARG A 109 -12.27 5.73 -2.92
CA ARG A 109 -12.20 5.64 -1.47
C ARG A 109 -10.77 5.90 -1.03
N THR A 110 -10.59 6.76 -0.02
CA THR A 110 -9.26 7.18 0.44
C THR A 110 -9.02 6.77 1.87
N ILE A 111 -7.79 6.31 2.14
CA ILE A 111 -7.34 5.90 3.46
C ILE A 111 -5.95 6.45 3.73
N ASP A 112 -5.78 6.98 4.93
CA ASP A 112 -4.58 7.69 5.32
C ASP A 112 -3.78 6.89 6.35
N PHE A 113 -2.52 6.62 6.03
CA PHE A 113 -1.57 5.96 6.91
C PHE A 113 -0.62 6.98 7.50
N SER A 114 -0.49 6.99 8.83
CA SER A 114 0.56 7.78 9.49
C SER A 114 1.93 7.19 9.17
N LEU A 115 2.87 8.05 8.78
CA LEU A 115 4.27 7.71 8.54
C LEU A 115 5.14 7.87 9.80
N ILE A 116 4.53 8.24 10.94
CA ILE A 116 5.23 8.33 12.21
C ILE A 116 5.85 6.97 12.56
N GLY A 117 7.19 6.98 12.71
CA GLY A 117 7.97 5.77 13.01
C GLY A 117 8.43 4.99 11.79
N TYR A 118 8.12 5.42 10.55
CA TYR A 118 8.56 4.77 9.32
C TYR A 118 10.09 4.60 9.28
N THR A 119 10.86 5.68 9.49
CA THR A 119 12.33 5.66 9.43
C THR A 119 12.95 4.62 10.37
N LYS A 120 12.38 4.47 11.57
CA LYS A 120 12.81 3.46 12.56
C LYS A 120 12.46 2.05 12.10
N ALA A 121 11.24 1.84 11.59
CA ALA A 121 10.80 0.54 11.06
C ALA A 121 11.61 0.12 9.82
N TYR A 122 11.86 1.05 8.90
CA TYR A 122 12.66 0.84 7.70
C TYR A 122 14.11 0.47 8.03
N SER A 123 14.70 1.11 9.03
CA SER A 123 16.04 0.74 9.52
C SER A 123 16.08 -0.68 10.09
N LYS A 124 15.02 -1.13 10.78
CA LYS A 124 14.90 -2.52 11.26
C LYS A 124 14.71 -3.51 10.11
N LEU A 125 13.90 -3.17 9.11
CA LEU A 125 13.72 -3.98 7.90
C LEU A 125 15.07 -4.23 7.22
N LYS A 126 15.85 -3.17 6.98
CA LYS A 126 17.18 -3.28 6.35
C LYS A 126 18.12 -4.20 7.12
N LYS A 127 18.08 -4.17 8.46
CA LYS A 127 18.86 -5.10 9.30
C LYS A 127 18.35 -6.55 9.18
N CYS A 128 17.03 -6.74 9.20
CA CYS A 128 16.39 -8.04 9.08
C CYS A 128 16.74 -8.72 7.75
N GLN A 129 16.63 -7.98 6.64
CA GLN A 129 16.93 -8.49 5.30
C GLN A 129 18.42 -8.82 5.10
N ARG A 130 19.33 -8.12 5.78
CA ARG A 130 20.76 -8.44 5.76
C ARG A 130 21.11 -9.69 6.56
N ASN A 131 20.38 -9.96 7.64
CA ASN A 131 20.62 -11.10 8.53
C ASN A 131 19.85 -12.37 8.11
N GLY A 132 18.92 -12.25 7.16
CA GLY A 132 18.17 -13.36 6.58
C GLY A 132 18.78 -13.95 5.31
N ASN A 133 19.99 -13.50 4.95
CA ASN A 133 20.84 -14.08 3.90
C ASN A 133 21.97 -14.90 4.53
#